data_AF-A0A7L0ULT7-F1
#
_entry.id   AF-A0A7L0ULT7-F1
#
_cell.length_a   1.000
_cell.length_b   1.000
_cell.length_c   1.000
_cell.angle_alpha   90.00
_cell.angle_beta   90.00
_cell.angle_gamma   90.00
#
_symmetry.space_group_name_H-M   'P 1'
#
loop_
_entity.id
_entity.type
_entity.pdbx_description
1 polymer ?
#
loop_
_entity_poly.entity_id
_entity_poly.type
_entity_poly.pdbx_seq_one_letter_code
_entity_poly.pdbx_strand_id
1 'polypeptide(L)'
;LQEQEDILLAQLDQAHGELTKERREYVSSVSERKSLLDTLIAEIEKKHEQPVVEFLLSSSPCCFSLSCEAAKVPIPDPVSPALQRTVNNLSEMSQLVVGAVAKFKGKAKKWRVTLDPETASPYLILSKNCKTVRLGEGQQTLRDTPKRFTGSPSVLGSQG
;
A
#
# COMPACT_ATOMS: atom_id res chain seq x y z
N LEU A 1 12.75 8.30 6.94
CA LEU A 1 11.82 7.15 6.98
C LEU A 1 10.47 7.60 7.49
N GLN A 2 10.36 8.13 8.71
CA GLN A 2 9.09 8.64 9.26
C GLN A 2 8.40 9.65 8.34
N GLU A 3 9.12 10.67 7.88
CA GLU A 3 8.55 11.69 6.97
C GLU A 3 8.04 11.11 5.64
N GLN A 4 8.71 10.09 5.09
CA GLN A 4 8.24 9.41 3.86
C GLN A 4 7.00 8.55 4.11
N GLU A 5 6.93 7.91 5.28
CA GLU A 5 5.76 7.16 5.72
C GLU A 5 4.55 8.09 5.88
N ASP A 6 4.73 9.23 6.54
CA ASP A 6 3.68 10.22 6.74
C ASP A 6 3.15 10.77 5.40
N ILE A 7 4.03 11.02 4.42
CA ILE A 7 3.63 11.45 3.07
C ILE A 7 2.80 10.37 2.36
N LEU A 8 3.22 9.09 2.43
CA LEU A 8 2.51 8.00 1.78
C LEU A 8 1.14 7.74 2.42
N LEU A 9 1.05 7.88 3.74
CA LEU A 9 -0.22 7.79 4.47
C LEU A 9 -1.17 8.92 4.04
N ALA A 10 -0.68 10.16 3.96
CA ALA A 10 -1.49 11.28 3.49
C ALA A 10 -1.99 11.08 2.05
N GLN A 11 -1.15 10.56 1.15
CA GLN A 11 -1.55 10.23 -0.23
C GLN A 11 -2.61 9.12 -0.27
N LEU A 12 -2.49 8.10 0.59
CA LEU A 12 -3.46 7.03 0.70
C LEU A 12 -4.81 7.53 1.21
N ASP A 13 -4.79 8.37 2.25
CA ASP A 13 -5.99 8.98 2.82
C ASP A 13 -6.70 9.87 1.80
N GLN A 14 -5.93 10.65 1.02
CA GLN A 14 -6.47 11.47 -0.08
C GLN A 14 -7.14 10.59 -1.14
N ALA A 15 -6.43 9.56 -1.65
CA ALA A 15 -6.98 8.66 -2.67
C ALA A 15 -8.22 7.92 -2.17
N HIS A 16 -8.25 7.52 -0.90
CA HIS A 16 -9.42 6.89 -0.29
C HIS A 16 -10.61 7.85 -0.18
N GLY A 17 -10.37 9.11 0.18
CA GLY A 17 -11.38 10.17 0.20
C GLY A 17 -11.99 10.42 -1.18
N GLU A 18 -11.15 10.57 -2.20
CA GLU A 18 -11.57 10.74 -3.60
C GLU A 18 -12.38 9.54 -4.11
N LEU A 19 -11.93 8.31 -3.83
CA LEU A 19 -12.63 7.09 -4.24
C LEU A 19 -14.01 6.97 -3.59
N THR A 20 -14.09 7.32 -2.30
CA THR A 20 -15.36 7.30 -1.58
C THR A 20 -16.32 8.35 -2.13
N LYS A 21 -15.81 9.52 -2.53
CA LYS A 21 -16.61 10.56 -3.17
C LYS A 21 -17.13 10.11 -4.54
N GLU A 22 -16.25 9.68 -5.44
CA GLU A 22 -16.63 9.21 -6.78
C GLU A 22 -17.63 8.04 -6.70
N ARG A 23 -17.40 7.09 -5.79
CA ARG A 23 -18.35 6.00 -5.53
C ARG A 23 -19.73 6.52 -5.15
N ARG A 24 -19.84 7.50 -4.24
CA ARG A 24 -21.13 8.04 -3.83
C ARG A 24 -21.86 8.72 -4.99
N GLU A 25 -21.14 9.50 -5.78
CA GLU A 25 -21.69 10.19 -6.95
C GLU A 25 -22.18 9.19 -8.00
N TYR A 26 -21.38 8.16 -8.30
CA TYR A 26 -21.77 7.08 -9.19
C TYR A 26 -23.02 6.33 -8.69
N VAL A 27 -23.05 5.96 -7.41
CA VAL A 27 -24.21 5.28 -6.80
C VAL A 27 -25.46 6.15 -6.86
N SER A 28 -25.35 7.47 -6.63
CA SER A 28 -26.47 8.41 -6.77
C SER A 28 -26.99 8.43 -8.20
N SER A 29 -26.09 8.64 -9.18
CA SER A 29 -26.45 8.70 -10.60
C SER A 29 -27.13 7.42 -11.09
N VAL A 30 -26.59 6.25 -10.71
CA VAL A 30 -27.20 4.95 -11.05
C VAL A 30 -28.58 4.79 -10.39
N SER A 31 -28.74 5.24 -9.15
CA SER A 31 -30.01 5.14 -8.43
C SER A 31 -31.09 6.04 -9.04
N GLU A 32 -30.73 7.27 -9.42
CA GLU A 32 -31.60 8.19 -10.16
C GLU A 32 -32.03 7.60 -11.50
N ARG A 33 -31.07 7.06 -12.26
CA ARG A 33 -31.32 6.39 -13.55
C ARG A 33 -32.28 5.20 -13.39
N LYS A 34 -32.08 4.39 -12.34
CA LYS A 34 -32.97 3.28 -12.00
C LYS A 34 -34.38 3.78 -11.72
N SER A 35 -34.54 4.80 -10.89
CA SER A 35 -35.85 5.38 -10.59
C SER A 35 -36.57 5.93 -11.83
N LEU A 36 -35.83 6.53 -12.77
CA LEU A 36 -36.38 6.98 -14.05
C LEU A 36 -36.87 5.80 -14.90
N LEU A 37 -36.11 4.71 -14.97
CA LEU A 37 -36.52 3.49 -15.68
C LEU A 37 -37.74 2.84 -15.03
N ASP A 38 -37.78 2.73 -13.70
CA ASP A 38 -38.92 2.18 -12.97
C ASP A 38 -40.20 3.00 -13.24
N THR A 39 -40.08 4.33 -13.29
CA THR A 39 -41.20 5.23 -13.64
C THR A 39 -41.67 5.01 -15.08
N LEU A 40 -40.74 4.92 -16.03
CA LEU A 40 -41.06 4.68 -17.44
C LEU A 40 -41.76 3.32 -17.64
N ILE A 41 -41.31 2.27 -16.95
CA ILE A 41 -41.95 0.96 -16.99
C ILE A 41 -43.40 1.07 -16.51
N ALA A 42 -43.63 1.71 -15.36
CA ALA A 42 -44.98 1.90 -14.82
C ALA A 42 -45.88 2.73 -15.75
N GLU A 43 -45.33 3.74 -16.44
CA GLU A 43 -46.06 4.50 -17.46
C GLU A 43 -46.45 3.63 -18.66
N ILE A 44 -45.53 2.79 -19.16
CA ILE A 44 -45.80 1.86 -20.27
C ILE A 44 -46.88 0.86 -19.88
N GLU A 45 -46.77 0.25 -18.69
CA GLU A 45 -47.76 -0.69 -18.17
C GLU A 45 -49.13 -0.04 -18.03
N LYS A 46 -49.20 1.19 -17.50
CA LYS A 46 -50.46 1.95 -17.42
C LYS A 46 -51.06 2.23 -18.80
N LYS A 47 -50.23 2.55 -19.80
CA LYS A 47 -50.67 2.80 -21.17
C LYS A 47 -51.16 1.52 -21.86
N HIS A 48 -50.54 0.38 -21.57
CA HIS A 48 -50.97 -0.92 -22.06
C HIS A 48 -52.38 -1.29 -21.59
N GLU A 49 -52.69 -1.01 -20.32
CA GLU A 49 -54.02 -1.30 -19.74
C GLU A 49 -55.12 -0.28 -20.11
N GLN A 50 -54.79 0.80 -20.84
CA GLN A 50 -55.77 1.83 -21.19
C GLN A 50 -56.68 1.43 -22.37
N PRO A 51 -57.98 1.82 -22.36
CA PRO A 51 -58.85 1.66 -23.52
C PRO A 51 -58.29 2.37 -24.76
N VAL A 52 -58.41 1.74 -25.94
CA VAL A 52 -57.86 2.23 -27.22
C VAL A 52 -58.20 3.69 -27.52
N VAL A 53 -59.42 4.11 -27.20
CA VAL A 53 -59.89 5.49 -27.44
C VAL A 53 -59.16 6.51 -26.57
N GLU A 54 -58.91 6.19 -25.29
CA GLU A 54 -58.14 7.07 -24.38
C GLU A 54 -56.65 7.11 -24.75
N PHE A 55 -56.11 5.96 -25.18
CA PHE A 55 -54.72 5.87 -25.64
C PHE A 55 -54.47 6.82 -26.83
N LEU A 56 -55.34 6.79 -27.85
CA LEU A 56 -55.25 7.63 -29.04
C LEU A 56 -55.48 9.12 -28.79
N LEU A 57 -56.31 9.47 -27.79
CA LEU A 57 -56.59 10.86 -27.42
C LEU A 57 -55.59 11.44 -26.41
N SER A 58 -54.70 10.62 -25.84
CA SER A 58 -53.76 11.10 -24.83
C SER A 58 -52.73 12.07 -25.43
N SER A 59 -52.69 13.29 -24.91
CA SER A 59 -51.79 14.38 -25.32
C SER A 59 -50.33 14.21 -24.86
N SER A 60 -50.00 13.03 -24.32
CA SER A 60 -48.74 12.74 -23.62
C SER A 60 -47.56 12.17 -24.44
N PRO A 61 -47.53 12.10 -25.80
CA PRO A 61 -46.35 11.60 -26.52
C PRO A 61 -45.06 12.37 -26.18
N CYS A 62 -45.16 13.68 -25.91
CA CYS A 62 -44.00 14.51 -25.59
C CYS A 62 -43.37 14.20 -24.22
N CYS A 63 -44.19 14.01 -23.18
CA CYS A 63 -43.66 13.70 -21.83
C CYS A 63 -42.99 12.33 -21.80
N PHE A 64 -43.59 11.34 -22.45
CA PHE A 64 -43.02 10.00 -22.57
C PHE A 64 -41.70 9.99 -23.35
N SER A 65 -41.64 10.73 -24.47
CA SER A 65 -40.43 10.87 -25.28
C SER A 65 -39.29 11.56 -24.51
N LEU A 66 -39.59 12.64 -23.78
CA LEU A 66 -38.58 13.38 -23.01
C LEU A 66 -37.97 12.53 -21.88
N SER A 67 -38.79 11.78 -21.15
CA SER A 67 -38.32 10.83 -20.13
C SER A 67 -37.53 9.68 -20.75
N CYS A 68 -37.93 9.16 -21.91
CA CYS A 68 -37.17 8.17 -22.68
C CYS A 68 -35.84 8.70 -23.23
N GLU A 69 -35.70 10.01 -23.43
CA GLU A 69 -34.45 10.62 -23.89
C GLU A 69 -33.48 10.81 -22.71
N ALA A 70 -33.98 11.29 -21.56
CA ALA A 70 -33.23 11.27 -20.29
C ALA A 70 -32.82 9.84 -19.91
N ALA A 71 -33.69 8.88 -20.24
CA ALA A 71 -33.49 7.46 -20.56
C ALA A 71 -32.11 6.96 -21.05
N LYS A 72 -31.58 7.66 -22.04
CA LYS A 72 -30.52 7.13 -22.89
C LYS A 72 -29.14 7.63 -22.47
N VAL A 73 -29.09 8.56 -21.53
CA VAL A 73 -27.83 9.13 -21.05
C VAL A 73 -26.95 8.01 -20.48
N PRO A 74 -25.69 7.86 -20.96
CA PRO A 74 -24.76 6.88 -20.45
C PRO A 74 -24.50 7.07 -18.96
N ILE A 75 -24.35 5.97 -18.24
CA ILE A 75 -23.91 6.02 -16.84
C ILE A 75 -22.44 6.48 -16.85
N PRO A 76 -22.06 7.49 -16.04
CA PRO A 76 -20.68 7.94 -15.93
C PRO A 76 -19.78 6.81 -15.42
N ASP A 77 -18.49 6.85 -15.73
CA ASP A 77 -17.55 5.82 -15.27
C ASP A 77 -17.51 5.76 -13.73
N PRO A 78 -17.38 4.56 -13.12
CA PRO A 78 -17.41 4.40 -11.66
C PRO A 78 -16.27 5.09 -10.92
N VAL A 79 -15.12 5.21 -11.59
CA VAL A 79 -13.89 5.77 -11.05
C VAL A 79 -13.15 6.49 -12.17
N SER A 80 -12.55 7.64 -11.87
CA SER A 80 -11.76 8.37 -12.86
C SER A 80 -10.46 7.63 -13.22
N PRO A 81 -10.00 7.70 -14.49
CA PRO A 81 -8.73 7.09 -14.89
C PRO A 81 -7.52 7.64 -14.13
N ALA A 82 -7.62 8.88 -13.63
CA ALA A 82 -6.59 9.50 -12.82
C ALA A 82 -6.47 8.81 -11.45
N LEU A 83 -7.59 8.62 -10.77
CA LEU A 83 -7.62 7.96 -9.47
C LEU A 83 -7.18 6.50 -9.57
N GLN A 84 -7.60 5.80 -10.62
CA GLN A 84 -7.16 4.43 -10.88
C GLN A 84 -5.63 4.32 -11.02
N ARG A 85 -5.00 5.26 -11.74
CA ARG A 85 -3.53 5.33 -11.85
C ARG A 85 -2.87 5.57 -10.49
N THR A 86 -3.39 6.49 -9.68
CA THR A 86 -2.86 6.79 -8.35
C THR A 86 -2.88 5.55 -7.44
N VAL A 87 -4.01 4.84 -7.39
CA VAL A 87 -4.14 3.62 -6.56
C VAL A 87 -3.19 2.51 -7.02
N ASN A 88 -3.03 2.31 -8.32
CA ASN A 88 -2.09 1.32 -8.86
C ASN A 88 -0.65 1.65 -8.47
N ASN A 89 -0.23 2.91 -8.60
CA ASN A 89 1.10 3.35 -8.22
C ASN A 89 1.38 3.12 -6.71
N LEU A 90 0.44 3.46 -5.84
CA LEU A 90 0.56 3.22 -4.40
C LEU A 90 0.65 1.71 -4.08
N SER A 91 -0.10 0.87 -4.79
CA SER A 91 -0.04 -0.58 -4.66
C SER A 91 1.35 -1.14 -5.06
N GLU A 92 1.89 -0.70 -6.18
CA GLU A 92 3.24 -1.10 -6.63
C GLU A 92 4.31 -0.68 -5.62
N MET A 93 4.24 0.56 -5.11
CA MET A 93 5.13 1.05 -4.06
C MET A 93 5.04 0.21 -2.78
N SER A 94 3.83 -0.14 -2.36
CA SER A 94 3.59 -1.00 -1.19
C SER A 94 4.27 -2.37 -1.36
N GLN A 95 4.13 -3.00 -2.53
CA GLN A 95 4.77 -4.28 -2.82
C GLN A 95 6.30 -4.18 -2.77
N LEU A 96 6.89 -3.10 -3.28
CA LEU A 96 8.33 -2.87 -3.22
C LEU A 96 8.83 -2.75 -1.77
N VAL A 97 8.12 -1.98 -0.93
CA VAL A 97 8.47 -1.80 0.49
C VAL A 97 8.36 -3.13 1.24
N VAL A 98 7.26 -3.86 1.07
CA VAL A 98 7.06 -5.18 1.68
C VAL A 98 8.17 -6.15 1.26
N GLY A 99 8.51 -6.18 -0.03
CA GLY A 99 9.58 -7.03 -0.56
C GLY A 99 10.95 -6.66 0.00
N ALA A 100 11.27 -5.37 0.13
CA ALA A 100 12.50 -4.91 0.74
C ALA A 100 12.58 -5.32 2.22
N VAL A 101 11.53 -5.06 3.01
CA VAL A 101 11.45 -5.42 4.42
C VAL A 101 11.61 -6.93 4.61
N ALA A 102 10.97 -7.75 3.78
CA ALA A 102 11.12 -9.21 3.81
C ALA A 102 12.57 -9.67 3.60
N LYS A 103 13.31 -9.04 2.67
CA LYS A 103 14.73 -9.35 2.41
C LYS A 103 15.62 -9.06 3.62
N PHE A 104 15.32 -8.02 4.40
CA PHE A 104 16.06 -7.69 5.63
C PHE A 104 15.62 -8.56 6.82
N LYS A 105 14.33 -8.89 6.92
CA LYS A 105 13.77 -9.72 8.00
C LYS A 105 14.25 -11.18 7.93
N GLY A 106 14.53 -11.71 6.73
CA GLY A 106 14.97 -13.09 6.51
C GLY A 106 16.45 -13.41 6.85
N LYS A 107 17.30 -12.40 7.16
CA LYS A 107 18.75 -12.62 7.34
C LYS A 107 19.29 -12.34 8.74
N ALA A 108 18.48 -11.84 9.67
CA ALA A 108 18.91 -11.57 11.04
C ALA A 108 18.76 -12.81 11.93
N LYS A 109 19.44 -13.93 11.60
CA LYS A 109 19.72 -14.94 12.62
C LYS A 109 20.69 -14.28 13.61
N LYS A 110 20.28 -14.15 14.86
CA LYS A 110 21.09 -13.51 15.90
C LYS A 110 22.09 -14.52 16.44
N TRP A 111 23.21 -14.70 15.75
CA TRP A 111 24.29 -15.53 16.29
C TRP A 111 24.99 -14.80 17.42
N ARG A 112 25.13 -15.47 18.56
CA ARG A 112 25.95 -14.99 19.67
C ARG A 112 27.41 -15.20 19.28
N VAL A 113 28.11 -14.10 19.04
CA VAL A 113 29.54 -14.11 18.74
C VAL A 113 30.27 -13.47 19.92
N THR A 114 31.29 -14.17 20.41
CA THR A 114 32.27 -13.64 21.35
C THR A 114 33.62 -13.47 20.64
N LEU A 115 34.51 -12.67 21.19
CA LEU A 115 35.85 -12.48 20.66
C LEU A 115 36.79 -13.52 21.28
N ASP A 116 37.62 -14.17 20.48
CA ASP A 116 38.57 -15.19 20.94
C ASP A 116 39.88 -14.53 21.45
N PRO A 117 40.17 -14.59 22.77
CA PRO A 117 41.37 -14.00 23.34
C PRO A 117 42.69 -14.64 22.86
N GLU A 118 42.66 -15.90 22.40
CA GLU A 118 43.85 -16.58 21.86
C GLU A 118 44.29 -16.01 20.51
N THR A 119 43.35 -15.42 19.77
CA THR A 119 43.61 -14.82 18.45
C THR A 119 43.91 -13.33 18.53
N ALA A 120 43.48 -12.67 19.61
CA ALA A 120 43.50 -11.22 19.74
C ALA A 120 44.90 -10.62 19.67
N SER A 121 45.10 -9.62 18.82
CA SER A 121 46.39 -8.93 18.74
C SER A 121 46.79 -8.29 20.09
N PRO A 122 48.10 -8.23 20.43
CA PRO A 122 48.58 -7.57 21.64
C PRO A 122 48.20 -6.08 21.74
N TYR A 123 47.92 -5.43 20.61
CA TYR A 123 47.46 -4.04 20.58
C TYR A 123 45.97 -3.88 20.96
N LEU A 124 45.22 -4.97 21.15
CA LEU A 124 43.79 -4.94 21.42
C LEU A 124 43.47 -5.27 22.87
N ILE A 125 42.59 -4.47 23.49
CA ILE A 125 42.05 -4.73 24.83
C ILE A 125 40.62 -5.26 24.68
N LEU A 126 40.40 -6.50 25.12
CA LEU A 126 39.08 -7.12 25.17
C LEU A 126 38.39 -6.82 26.51
N SER A 127 37.07 -6.66 26.50
CA SER A 127 36.27 -6.64 27.73
C SER A 127 36.16 -8.02 28.37
N LYS A 128 35.85 -8.04 29.68
CA LYS A 128 35.69 -9.29 30.44
C LYS A 128 34.66 -10.25 29.84
N ASN A 129 33.63 -9.73 29.17
CA ASN A 129 32.61 -10.53 28.51
C ASN A 129 32.95 -10.90 27.06
N CYS A 130 34.14 -10.53 26.56
CA CYS A 130 34.62 -10.78 25.20
C CYS A 130 33.63 -10.32 24.12
N LYS A 131 32.87 -9.23 24.37
CA LYS A 131 31.92 -8.67 23.38
C LYS A 131 32.36 -7.33 22.82
N THR A 132 33.36 -6.72 23.43
CA THR A 132 33.88 -5.44 22.96
C THR A 132 35.39 -5.49 22.89
N VAL A 133 35.92 -4.73 21.94
CA VAL A 133 37.35 -4.57 21.70
C VAL A 133 37.65 -3.09 21.55
N ARG A 134 38.80 -2.67 22.06
CA ARG A 134 39.36 -1.34 21.84
C ARG A 134 40.83 -1.47 21.49
N LEU A 135 41.36 -0.50 20.74
CA LEU A 135 42.80 -0.37 20.52
C LEU A 135 43.45 0.20 21.79
N GLY A 136 44.50 -0.44 22.28
CA GLY A 136 45.32 0.07 23.37
C GLY A 136 46.37 1.07 22.88
N GLU A 137 46.92 1.86 23.81
CA GLU A 137 47.98 2.84 23.51
C GLU A 137 49.33 2.22 23.15
N GLY A 138 49.48 0.91 23.36
CA GLY A 138 50.71 0.17 23.05
C GLY A 138 50.48 -1.34 23.05
N GLN A 139 51.57 -2.07 22.84
CA GLN A 139 51.57 -3.53 22.86
C GLN A 139 51.38 -4.03 24.30
N GLN A 140 50.32 -4.79 24.56
CA GLN A 140 50.18 -5.45 25.85
C GLN A 140 51.10 -6.66 25.96
N THR A 141 51.58 -6.90 27.19
CA THR A 141 52.34 -8.11 27.54
C THR A 141 51.38 -9.29 27.68
N LEU A 142 50.98 -9.87 26.55
CA LEU A 142 50.17 -11.09 26.48
C LEU A 142 51.06 -12.30 26.17
N ARG A 143 50.63 -13.49 26.60
CA ARG A 143 51.29 -14.74 26.20
C ARG A 143 51.21 -14.89 24.69
N ASP A 144 52.37 -15.13 24.08
CA ASP A 144 52.44 -15.38 22.65
C ASP A 144 51.86 -16.77 22.33
N THR A 145 51.05 -16.82 21.29
CA THR A 145 50.36 -18.03 20.83
C THR A 145 50.39 -18.03 19.31
N PRO A 146 50.64 -19.17 18.64
CA PRO A 146 50.76 -19.22 17.19
C PRO A 146 49.48 -18.79 16.44
N LYS A 147 48.34 -18.74 17.13
CA LYS A 147 47.05 -18.27 16.61
C LYS A 147 46.89 -16.73 16.67
N ARG A 148 47.81 -16.01 17.31
CA ARG A 148 47.66 -14.58 17.63
C ARG A 148 48.03 -13.71 16.44
N PHE A 149 47.23 -12.67 16.18
CA PHE A 149 47.59 -11.66 15.18
C PHE A 149 48.70 -10.73 15.69
N THR A 150 49.91 -10.90 15.15
CA THR A 150 51.07 -10.07 15.49
C THR A 150 51.25 -8.88 14.54
N GLY A 151 50.86 -9.02 13.26
CA GLY A 151 51.06 -8.00 12.22
C GLY A 151 49.91 -7.00 12.06
N SER A 152 48.73 -7.25 12.65
CA SER A 152 47.57 -6.35 12.56
C SER A 152 46.77 -6.33 13.87
N PRO A 153 46.14 -5.20 14.23
CA PRO A 153 45.26 -5.12 15.40
C PRO A 153 43.91 -5.81 15.10
N SER A 154 43.93 -7.13 15.03
CA SER A 154 42.80 -7.98 14.66
C SER A 154 42.50 -9.05 15.71
N VAL A 155 41.28 -9.56 15.74
CA VAL A 155 40.80 -10.64 16.62
C VAL A 155 39.70 -11.40 15.88
N LEU A 156 39.64 -12.73 16.05
CA LEU A 156 38.56 -13.54 15.47
C LEU A 156 37.35 -13.60 16.40
N GLY A 157 36.18 -13.71 15.79
CA GLY A 157 34.95 -14.10 16.49
C GLY A 157 34.91 -15.61 16.69
N SER A 158 34.50 -16.05 17.87
CA SER A 158 34.13 -17.42 18.22
C SER A 158 32.62 -17.50 18.48
N GLN A 159 32.06 -18.69 18.33
CA GLN A 159 30.67 -18.94 18.74
C GLN A 159 30.59 -18.83 20.27
N GLY A 160 29.70 -17.95 20.76
CA GLY A 160 29.54 -17.65 22.18
C GLY A 160 28.28 -18.23 22.81
#